data_AF-A3LT32-F1
#
_entry.id   AF-A3LT32-F1
#
_cell.length_a   1.000
_cell.length_b   1.000
_cell.length_c   1.000
_cell.angle_alpha   90.00
_cell.angle_beta   90.00
_cell.angle_gamma   90.00
#
_symmetry.space_group_name_H-M   'P 1'
#
loop_
_entity.id
_entity.type
_entity.pdbx_description
1 polymer ?
#
loop_
_entity_poly.entity_id
_entity_poly.type
_entity_poly.pdbx_seq_one_letter_code
_entity_poly.pdbx_strand_id
1 'polypeptide(L)'
;MVTLEELQRNVYDKDNISKLEAKFELIEQTSDSRVSIYNGRYPLQPFRDDQRGVYGGEFVSQGVLAAWKTLSDPELTPHSLHGYFVKAGSNNSVVRWEVENVSDGRNFANRLLRAFQTHTDVLVFTLQVSFTKNNDGVKRREVYEEQLAKGVENIRSIPFSFQKVPNPLFYQFKDNIDSLPSIEHTHEFMTHAFTPDAFRSPKVLNHETIGSRQLGLFAKINEDPSLATDKIKSKYTAALYLSDSLFITLVMSAVGVAISEEEKNFFRVSLDHAVYFHDSNFDARDWLFIDFKFPSMGNDRALVLCNFYTLDGRLVFSVNQEFLCFFPKKIIDKSNSLHEKYLAAQNSQESAKL
;
A
#
# COMPACT_ATOMS: atom_id res chain seq x y z
N MET A 1 30.28 -1.44 8.20
CA MET A 1 28.95 -0.81 8.04
C MET A 1 28.44 -1.31 6.70
N VAL A 2 27.28 -1.98 6.65
CA VAL A 2 26.79 -2.55 5.39
C VAL A 2 26.39 -1.42 4.45
N THR A 3 26.87 -1.43 3.20
CA THR A 3 26.68 -0.33 2.24
C THR A 3 25.61 -0.65 1.19
N LEU A 4 25.17 0.38 0.44
CA LEU A 4 24.31 0.18 -0.74
C LEU A 4 24.99 -0.67 -1.81
N GLU A 5 26.32 -0.58 -1.95
CA GLU A 5 27.10 -1.42 -2.87
C GLU A 5 27.01 -2.90 -2.47
N GLU A 6 27.02 -3.19 -1.17
CA GLU A 6 26.84 -4.55 -0.68
C GLU A 6 25.40 -5.04 -0.87
N LEU A 7 24.39 -4.19 -0.71
CA LEU A 7 23.00 -4.53 -1.07
C LEU A 7 22.90 -4.88 -2.55
N GLN A 8 23.44 -4.04 -3.43
CA GLN A 8 23.45 -4.28 -4.87
C GLN A 8 24.10 -5.63 -5.20
N ARG A 9 25.35 -5.84 -4.74
CA ARG A 9 26.13 -7.05 -5.05
C ARG A 9 25.52 -8.33 -4.49
N ASN A 10 24.99 -8.27 -3.27
CA ASN A 10 24.54 -9.46 -2.56
C ASN A 10 23.07 -9.79 -2.82
N VAL A 11 22.27 -8.81 -3.24
CA VAL A 11 20.82 -8.97 -3.42
C VAL A 11 20.39 -8.74 -4.87
N TYR A 12 20.68 -7.56 -5.43
CA TYR A 12 20.11 -7.17 -6.72
C TYR A 12 20.83 -7.78 -7.92
N ASP A 13 22.13 -8.04 -7.81
CA ASP A 13 22.93 -8.72 -8.83
C ASP A 13 22.75 -10.26 -8.79
N LYS A 14 21.85 -10.77 -7.93
CA LYS A 14 21.54 -12.19 -7.80
C LYS A 14 20.20 -12.50 -8.45
N ASP A 15 20.20 -13.44 -9.38
CA ASP A 15 18.98 -13.88 -10.07
C ASP A 15 18.22 -14.99 -9.33
N ASN A 16 18.86 -15.64 -8.35
CA ASN A 16 18.37 -16.88 -7.73
C ASN A 16 17.91 -16.69 -6.28
N ILE A 17 17.46 -15.49 -5.91
CA ILE A 17 16.97 -15.18 -4.56
C ILE A 17 15.69 -14.35 -4.61
N SER A 18 14.85 -14.43 -3.57
CA SER A 18 13.81 -13.42 -3.35
C SER A 18 14.48 -12.14 -2.86
N LYS A 19 14.46 -11.12 -3.73
CA LYS A 19 15.06 -9.81 -3.49
C LYS A 19 14.37 -9.10 -2.32
N LEU A 20 13.04 -9.14 -2.21
CA LEU A 20 12.32 -8.51 -1.09
C LEU A 20 12.64 -9.20 0.24
N GLU A 21 12.66 -10.54 0.26
CA GLU A 21 13.00 -11.32 1.45
C GLU A 21 14.44 -11.04 1.91
N ALA A 22 15.40 -11.07 0.98
CA ALA A 22 16.82 -10.84 1.28
C ALA A 22 17.11 -9.37 1.68
N LYS A 23 16.49 -8.41 1.00
CA LYS A 23 16.65 -6.97 1.29
C LYS A 23 16.15 -6.60 2.68
N PHE A 24 14.99 -7.14 3.08
CA PHE A 24 14.38 -6.84 4.37
C PHE A 24 14.82 -7.77 5.50
N GLU A 25 15.92 -8.51 5.31
CA GLU A 25 16.47 -9.34 6.37
C GLU A 25 16.82 -8.51 7.62
N LEU A 26 16.61 -9.12 8.79
CA LEU A 26 16.77 -8.52 10.10
C LEU A 26 17.79 -9.28 10.94
N ILE A 27 18.71 -8.54 11.54
CA ILE A 27 19.73 -9.02 12.46
C ILE A 27 19.29 -8.71 13.88
N GLU A 28 18.98 -9.76 14.65
CA GLU A 28 18.65 -9.63 16.06
C GLU A 28 19.83 -9.08 16.86
N GLN A 29 19.58 -8.05 17.66
CA GLN A 29 20.56 -7.47 18.57
C GLN A 29 20.34 -8.02 19.98
N THR A 30 19.11 -7.91 20.45
CA THR A 30 18.68 -8.40 21.77
C THR A 30 17.21 -8.80 21.68
N SER A 31 16.82 -9.82 22.43
CA SER A 31 15.40 -10.16 22.57
C SER A 31 15.12 -10.66 23.98
N ASP A 32 14.08 -10.12 24.61
CA ASP A 32 13.48 -10.66 25.82
C ASP A 32 11.97 -10.86 25.64
N SER A 33 11.25 -11.19 26.73
CA SER A 33 9.81 -11.47 26.65
C SER A 33 8.95 -10.26 26.32
N ARG A 34 9.45 -9.04 26.54
CA ARG A 34 8.70 -7.78 26.37
C ARG A 34 9.20 -6.98 25.17
N VAL A 35 10.52 -6.92 24.95
CA VAL A 35 11.12 -6.09 23.91
C VAL A 35 12.13 -6.87 23.10
N SER A 36 12.04 -6.73 21.78
CA SER A 36 13.02 -7.23 20.82
C SER A 36 13.61 -6.08 20.02
N ILE A 37 14.92 -6.10 19.80
CA ILE A 37 15.63 -5.11 19.01
C ILE A 37 16.25 -5.79 17.80
N TYR A 38 15.90 -5.30 16.62
CA TYR A 38 16.44 -5.77 15.34
C TYR A 38 17.08 -4.62 14.59
N ASN A 39 18.18 -4.88 13.90
CA ASN A 39 18.69 -3.98 12.86
C ASN A 39 18.36 -4.57 11.50
N GLY A 40 17.97 -3.73 10.54
CA GLY A 40 17.98 -4.14 9.13
C GLY A 40 19.38 -4.58 8.71
N ARG A 41 19.49 -5.60 7.85
CA ARG A 41 20.78 -6.01 7.28
C ARG A 41 21.33 -4.93 6.33
N TYR A 42 20.45 -4.35 5.53
CA TYR A 42 20.78 -3.34 4.53
C TYR A 42 20.05 -2.01 4.81
N PRO A 43 20.61 -0.86 4.36
CA PRO A 43 19.89 0.39 4.38
C PRO A 43 18.61 0.32 3.54
N LEU A 44 17.54 0.93 4.03
CA LEU A 44 16.34 1.14 3.23
C LEU A 44 16.64 2.17 2.13
N GLN A 45 15.91 2.09 1.01
CA GLN A 45 16.20 2.92 -0.17
C GLN A 45 15.07 3.88 -0.53
N PRO A 46 15.39 5.03 -1.15
CA PRO A 46 14.36 5.87 -1.77
C PRO A 46 13.71 5.14 -2.95
N PHE A 47 12.56 5.59 -3.46
CA PHE A 47 11.98 4.97 -4.66
C PHE A 47 12.72 5.34 -5.97
N ARG A 48 13.55 6.38 -5.91
CA ARG A 48 14.48 6.85 -6.94
C ARG A 48 15.68 7.51 -6.27
N ASP A 49 16.85 7.40 -6.87
CA ASP A 49 18.11 7.91 -6.28
C ASP A 49 18.12 9.42 -5.99
N ASP A 50 17.31 10.19 -6.72
CA ASP A 50 17.21 11.65 -6.57
C ASP A 50 16.30 12.09 -5.41
N GLN A 51 15.64 11.16 -4.71
CA GLN A 51 14.69 11.47 -3.65
C GLN A 51 15.36 11.58 -2.29
N ARG A 52 14.91 12.57 -1.52
CA ARG A 52 15.48 12.88 -0.20
C ARG A 52 15.20 11.80 0.86
N GLY A 53 14.08 11.10 0.74
CA GLY A 53 13.61 10.16 1.76
C GLY A 53 13.49 8.74 1.21
N VAL A 54 13.73 7.78 2.09
CA VAL A 54 13.40 6.36 1.88
C VAL A 54 11.93 6.19 1.48
N TYR A 55 11.65 5.25 0.59
CA TYR A 55 10.29 4.88 0.20
C TYR A 55 9.52 4.30 1.39
N GLY A 56 8.30 4.78 1.67
CA GLY A 56 7.57 4.40 2.87
C GLY A 56 7.22 2.90 2.93
N GLY A 57 6.97 2.28 1.79
CA GLY A 57 6.77 0.82 1.67
C GLY A 57 7.96 0.00 2.18
N GLU A 58 9.18 0.55 2.19
CA GLU A 58 10.36 -0.10 2.80
C GLU A 58 10.23 -0.17 4.32
N PHE A 59 9.80 0.92 4.96
CA PHE A 59 9.56 0.97 6.41
C PHE A 59 8.43 0.02 6.80
N VAL A 60 7.31 0.08 6.08
CA VAL A 60 6.15 -0.77 6.35
C VAL A 60 6.52 -2.25 6.23
N SER A 61 7.22 -2.63 5.14
CA SER A 61 7.62 -4.02 4.90
C SER A 61 8.59 -4.56 5.95
N GLN A 62 9.71 -3.87 6.19
CA GLN A 62 10.70 -4.34 7.16
C GLN A 62 10.17 -4.28 8.60
N GLY A 63 9.39 -3.25 8.94
CA GLY A 63 8.80 -3.09 10.27
C GLY A 63 7.80 -4.20 10.60
N VAL A 64 6.91 -4.56 9.68
CA VAL A 64 6.00 -5.70 9.88
C VAL A 64 6.77 -7.01 9.99
N LEU A 65 7.83 -7.23 9.20
CA LEU A 65 8.69 -8.41 9.33
C LEU A 65 9.40 -8.47 10.69
N ALA A 66 9.82 -7.33 11.24
CA ALA A 66 10.40 -7.23 12.59
C ALA A 66 9.37 -7.60 13.66
N ALA A 67 8.14 -7.09 13.54
CA ALA A 67 7.04 -7.47 14.41
C ALA A 67 6.75 -8.98 14.32
N TRP A 68 6.67 -9.52 13.10
CA TRP A 68 6.35 -10.92 12.84
C TRP A 68 7.43 -11.88 13.38
N LYS A 69 8.69 -11.47 13.37
CA LYS A 69 9.81 -12.28 13.90
C LYS A 69 9.70 -12.56 15.41
N THR A 70 8.95 -11.74 16.15
CA THR A 70 8.69 -11.93 17.59
C THR A 70 7.57 -12.93 17.90
N LEU A 71 6.85 -13.43 16.87
CA LEU A 71 5.75 -14.36 17.05
C LEU A 71 6.25 -15.80 17.10
N SER A 72 5.78 -16.56 18.09
CA SER A 72 6.04 -18.00 18.21
C SER A 72 5.07 -18.85 17.41
N ASP A 73 3.87 -18.34 17.13
CA ASP A 73 2.81 -19.07 16.43
C ASP A 73 2.88 -18.82 14.92
N PRO A 74 3.16 -19.85 14.10
CA PRO A 74 3.31 -19.69 12.66
C PRO A 74 1.98 -19.47 11.92
N GLU A 75 0.83 -19.67 12.55
CA GLU A 75 -0.48 -19.41 11.93
C GLU A 75 -0.88 -17.93 11.98
N LEU A 76 -0.19 -17.12 12.77
CA LEU A 76 -0.46 -15.69 12.87
C LEU A 76 0.07 -14.96 11.64
N THR A 77 -0.83 -14.22 11.00
CA THR A 77 -0.55 -13.36 9.84
C THR A 77 -1.06 -11.95 10.10
N PRO A 78 -0.45 -10.90 9.52
CA PRO A 78 -0.94 -9.53 9.64
C PRO A 78 -2.38 -9.43 9.14
N HIS A 79 -3.24 -8.76 9.91
CA HIS A 79 -4.57 -8.36 9.44
C HIS A 79 -4.76 -6.85 9.45
N SER A 80 -4.01 -6.12 10.28
CA SER A 80 -4.02 -4.67 10.24
C SER A 80 -2.72 -4.05 10.70
N LEU A 81 -2.42 -2.85 10.20
CA LEU A 81 -1.35 -2.00 10.71
C LEU A 81 -1.71 -0.52 10.64
N HIS A 82 -1.05 0.27 11.48
CA HIS A 82 -1.09 1.73 11.48
C HIS A 82 0.32 2.26 11.73
N GLY A 83 0.81 3.15 10.87
CA GLY A 83 2.12 3.77 11.04
C GLY A 83 2.12 5.25 10.74
N TYR A 84 3.08 5.97 11.33
CA TYR A 84 3.29 7.40 11.12
C TYR A 84 4.74 7.66 10.69
N PHE A 85 4.89 8.41 9.60
CA PHE A 85 6.18 8.87 9.10
C PHE A 85 6.61 10.11 9.88
N VAL A 86 7.48 9.94 10.86
CA VAL A 86 7.92 11.00 11.78
C VAL A 86 8.97 11.90 11.12
N LYS A 87 9.89 11.30 10.35
CA LYS A 87 10.96 12.03 9.66
C LYS A 87 11.39 11.26 8.41
N ALA A 88 11.88 11.98 7.42
CA ALA A 88 12.46 11.36 6.22
C ALA A 88 13.59 10.39 6.59
N GLY A 89 13.44 9.13 6.18
CA GLY A 89 14.47 8.11 6.33
C GLY A 89 15.69 8.38 5.46
N SER A 90 16.85 7.87 5.86
CA SER A 90 18.11 7.98 5.11
C SER A 90 18.65 6.61 4.73
N ASN A 91 19.26 6.53 3.55
CA ASN A 91 19.98 5.36 3.07
C ASN A 91 21.46 5.30 3.54
N ASN A 92 21.90 6.23 4.39
CA ASN A 92 23.27 6.26 4.92
C ASN A 92 23.52 5.23 6.03
N SER A 93 22.47 4.66 6.61
CA SER A 93 22.61 3.56 7.57
C SER A 93 21.37 2.67 7.59
N VAL A 94 21.46 1.55 8.28
CA VAL A 94 20.33 0.66 8.54
C VAL A 94 19.36 1.25 9.56
N VAL A 95 18.14 0.74 9.60
CA VAL A 95 17.13 1.09 10.60
C VAL A 95 17.21 0.10 11.77
N ARG A 96 17.19 0.63 13.01
CA ARG A 96 16.97 -0.13 14.24
C ARG A 96 15.48 -0.14 14.54
N TRP A 97 14.91 -1.32 14.69
CA TRP A 97 13.53 -1.58 15.09
C TRP A 97 13.50 -2.01 16.55
N GLU A 98 12.81 -1.23 17.37
CA GLU A 98 12.47 -1.61 18.74
C GLU A 98 11.02 -2.08 18.77
N VAL A 99 10.82 -3.37 19.04
CA VAL A 99 9.52 -4.04 19.00
C VAL A 99 9.07 -4.35 20.42
N GLU A 100 7.95 -3.79 20.85
CA GLU A 100 7.27 -4.13 22.10
C GLU A 100 6.18 -5.18 21.85
N ASN A 101 6.24 -6.26 22.64
CA ASN A 101 5.21 -7.29 22.70
C ASN A 101 4.04 -6.79 23.55
N VAL A 102 3.00 -6.26 22.90
CA VAL A 102 1.84 -5.68 23.59
C VAL A 102 0.91 -6.76 24.14
N SER A 103 0.63 -7.79 23.33
CA SER A 103 -0.23 -8.90 23.74
C SER A 103 -0.05 -10.13 22.87
N ASP A 104 -0.14 -11.32 23.48
CA ASP A 104 -0.25 -12.61 22.79
C ASP A 104 -1.51 -13.35 23.28
N GLY A 105 -2.59 -13.20 22.51
CA GLY A 105 -3.84 -13.90 22.73
C GLY A 105 -3.92 -15.19 21.91
N ARG A 106 -4.99 -15.96 22.12
CA ARG A 106 -5.21 -17.23 21.40
C ARG A 106 -5.32 -17.07 19.88
N ASN A 107 -5.99 -16.01 19.42
CA ASN A 107 -6.29 -15.77 18.01
C ASN A 107 -5.67 -14.47 17.47
N PHE A 108 -5.19 -13.60 18.36
CA PHE A 108 -4.67 -12.29 17.99
C PHE A 108 -3.39 -11.98 18.75
N ALA A 109 -2.45 -11.31 18.09
CA ALA A 109 -1.25 -10.77 18.72
C ALA A 109 -1.05 -9.33 18.28
N ASN A 110 -0.53 -8.47 19.16
CA ASN A 110 -0.32 -7.06 18.88
C ASN A 110 1.13 -6.68 19.19
N ARG A 111 1.72 -5.85 18.33
CA ARG A 111 3.09 -5.32 18.45
C ARG A 111 3.08 -3.81 18.24
N LEU A 112 3.90 -3.11 19.02
CA LEU A 112 4.17 -1.68 18.85
C LEU A 112 5.66 -1.51 18.53
N LEU A 113 5.98 -0.68 17.54
CA LEU A 113 7.31 -0.54 16.99
C LEU A 113 7.72 0.92 16.88
N ARG A 114 9.01 1.15 17.12
CA ARG A 114 9.71 2.41 16.85
C ARG A 114 10.92 2.14 15.97
N ALA A 115 11.06 2.89 14.89
CA ALA A 115 12.16 2.78 13.94
C ALA A 115 13.12 3.96 14.10
N PHE A 116 14.38 3.67 14.42
CA PHE A 116 15.44 4.66 14.62
C PHE A 116 16.51 4.53 13.54
N GLN A 117 17.00 5.67 13.05
CA GLN A 117 18.12 5.70 12.13
C GLN A 117 19.44 5.50 12.89
N THR A 118 20.14 4.40 12.66
CA THR A 118 21.30 3.99 13.49
C THR A 118 22.45 4.99 13.56
N HIS A 119 22.71 5.78 12.50
CA HIS A 119 23.80 6.77 12.52
C HIS A 119 23.46 8.08 13.26
N THR A 120 22.19 8.37 13.54
CA THR A 120 21.78 9.59 14.27
C THR A 120 20.98 9.31 15.54
N ASP A 121 20.54 8.07 15.74
CA ASP A 121 19.62 7.66 16.81
C ASP A 121 18.28 8.42 16.80
N VAL A 122 17.86 8.93 15.63
CA VAL A 122 16.61 9.67 15.47
C VAL A 122 15.46 8.74 15.09
N LEU A 123 14.32 8.87 15.78
CA LEU A 123 13.05 8.22 15.42
C LEU A 123 12.55 8.74 14.06
N VAL A 124 12.36 7.83 13.11
CA VAL A 124 11.90 8.15 11.74
C VAL A 124 10.51 7.61 11.43
N PHE A 125 10.09 6.54 12.11
CA PHE A 125 8.80 5.88 11.86
C PHE A 125 8.27 5.19 13.13
N THR A 126 6.96 5.23 13.32
CA THR A 126 6.26 4.41 14.34
C THR A 126 5.27 3.49 13.66
N LEU A 127 5.04 2.31 14.23
CA LEU A 127 4.17 1.30 13.64
C LEU A 127 3.50 0.47 14.72
N GLN A 128 2.21 0.21 14.57
CA GLN A 128 1.48 -0.79 15.35
C GLN A 128 0.93 -1.84 14.39
N VAL A 129 1.14 -3.11 14.71
CA VAL A 129 0.70 -4.23 13.88
C VAL A 129 -0.14 -5.18 14.71
N SER A 130 -1.26 -5.61 14.14
CA SER A 130 -2.10 -6.67 14.69
C SER A 130 -2.09 -7.88 13.77
N PHE A 131 -1.90 -9.04 14.38
CA PHE A 131 -1.86 -10.34 13.72
C PHE A 131 -3.06 -11.17 14.13
N THR A 132 -3.54 -12.01 13.23
CA THR A 132 -4.66 -12.91 13.48
C THR A 132 -4.43 -14.28 12.89
N LYS A 133 -5.11 -15.28 13.46
CA LYS A 133 -5.24 -16.61 12.87
C LYS A 133 -6.45 -16.65 11.95
N ASN A 134 -6.45 -17.59 11.01
CA ASN A 134 -7.61 -17.90 10.19
C ASN A 134 -8.15 -16.69 9.39
N ASN A 135 -7.28 -15.85 8.85
CA ASN A 135 -7.68 -14.77 7.93
C ASN A 135 -7.86 -15.31 6.49
N ASP A 136 -8.59 -16.40 6.35
CA ASP A 136 -8.70 -17.17 5.10
C ASP A 136 -10.16 -17.57 4.92
N GLY A 137 -10.85 -16.91 3.99
CA GLY A 137 -12.27 -17.16 3.73
C GLY A 137 -12.55 -18.55 3.15
N VAL A 138 -11.62 -19.11 2.36
CA VAL A 138 -11.75 -20.43 1.75
C VAL A 138 -11.65 -21.50 2.83
N LYS A 139 -10.56 -21.50 3.60
CA LYS A 139 -10.35 -22.42 4.72
C LYS A 139 -11.47 -22.32 5.75
N ARG A 140 -11.98 -21.11 6.02
CA ARG A 140 -13.12 -20.91 6.94
C ARG A 140 -14.39 -21.57 6.42
N ARG A 141 -14.64 -21.56 5.11
CA ARG A 141 -15.78 -22.24 4.50
C ARG A 141 -15.64 -23.76 4.55
N GLU A 142 -14.45 -24.29 4.24
CA GLU A 142 -14.16 -25.72 4.31
C GLU A 142 -14.39 -26.28 5.72
N VAL A 143 -13.89 -25.60 6.75
CA VAL A 143 -14.09 -26.00 8.16
C VAL A 143 -15.58 -25.99 8.53
N TYR A 144 -16.35 -25.02 8.03
CA TYR A 144 -17.78 -24.95 8.27
C TYR A 144 -18.53 -26.11 7.60
N GLU A 145 -18.23 -26.40 6.33
CA GLU A 145 -18.83 -27.50 5.58
C GLU A 145 -18.51 -28.87 6.20
N GLU A 146 -17.28 -29.05 6.70
CA GLU A 146 -16.90 -30.26 7.43
C GLU A 146 -17.70 -30.44 8.74
N GLN A 147 -17.90 -29.36 9.50
CA GLN A 147 -18.71 -29.40 10.71
C GLN A 147 -20.19 -29.71 10.43
N LEU A 148 -20.74 -29.15 9.35
CA LEU A 148 -22.08 -29.48 8.89
C LEU A 148 -22.19 -30.96 8.53
N ALA A 149 -21.24 -31.49 7.76
CA ALA A 149 -21.23 -32.90 7.36
C ALA A 149 -21.14 -33.88 8.55
N LYS A 150 -20.47 -33.46 9.63
CA LYS A 150 -20.39 -34.23 10.89
C LYS A 150 -21.62 -34.11 11.79
N GLY A 151 -22.64 -33.35 11.38
CA GLY A 151 -23.86 -33.14 12.17
C GLY A 151 -23.60 -32.34 13.46
N VAL A 152 -22.62 -31.43 13.46
CA VAL A 152 -22.37 -30.56 14.62
C VAL A 152 -23.57 -29.64 14.82
N GLU A 153 -24.31 -29.83 15.92
CA GLU A 153 -25.57 -29.10 16.17
C GLU A 153 -25.38 -27.59 16.40
N ASN A 154 -24.23 -27.17 16.96
CA ASN A 154 -23.98 -25.78 17.34
C ASN A 154 -22.65 -25.25 16.78
N ILE A 155 -22.65 -24.97 15.48
CA ILE A 155 -21.49 -24.40 14.77
C ILE A 155 -21.35 -22.92 15.12
N ARG A 156 -20.27 -22.57 15.83
CA ARG A 156 -20.04 -21.20 16.29
C ARG A 156 -19.53 -20.24 15.22
N SER A 157 -18.78 -20.73 14.24
CA SER A 157 -18.15 -19.91 13.20
C SER A 157 -18.78 -20.23 11.85
N ILE A 158 -19.74 -19.39 11.45
CA ILE A 158 -20.44 -19.50 10.17
C ILE A 158 -19.80 -18.48 9.20
N PRO A 159 -19.32 -18.92 8.02
CA PRO A 159 -18.73 -18.03 7.04
C PRO A 159 -19.80 -17.07 6.49
N PHE A 160 -19.62 -15.78 6.74
CA PHE A 160 -20.46 -14.71 6.21
C PHE A 160 -19.58 -13.53 5.82
N SER A 161 -19.72 -13.04 4.59
CA SER A 161 -18.94 -11.91 4.09
C SER A 161 -19.73 -11.11 3.07
N PHE A 162 -19.42 -9.81 3.00
CA PHE A 162 -19.82 -8.91 1.93
C PHE A 162 -18.62 -8.02 1.61
N GLN A 163 -18.57 -7.47 0.40
CA GLN A 163 -17.49 -6.58 -0.02
C GLN A 163 -18.04 -5.53 -0.97
N LYS A 164 -17.36 -4.38 -1.02
CA LYS A 164 -17.57 -3.40 -2.09
C LYS A 164 -17.12 -4.03 -3.41
N VAL A 165 -17.85 -3.80 -4.49
CA VAL A 165 -17.37 -4.16 -5.85
C VAL A 165 -16.37 -3.11 -6.35
N PRO A 166 -15.40 -3.50 -7.20
CA PRO A 166 -14.50 -2.53 -7.83
C PRO A 166 -15.28 -1.54 -8.72
N ASN A 167 -14.68 -0.38 -8.97
CA ASN A 167 -15.29 0.64 -9.83
C ASN A 167 -15.33 0.19 -11.32
N PRO A 168 -16.10 0.86 -12.21
CA PRO A 168 -16.27 0.45 -13.60
C PRO A 168 -14.98 0.32 -14.42
N LEU A 169 -13.92 1.07 -14.08
CA LEU A 169 -12.63 1.00 -14.79
C LEU A 169 -12.01 -0.39 -14.67
N PHE A 170 -12.22 -1.08 -13.55
CA PHE A 170 -11.80 -2.48 -13.40
C PHE A 170 -12.37 -3.36 -14.50
N TYR A 171 -13.69 -3.38 -14.67
CA TYR A 171 -14.35 -4.24 -15.64
C TYR A 171 -14.00 -3.86 -17.08
N GLN A 172 -13.77 -2.56 -17.32
CA GLN A 172 -13.39 -2.05 -18.64
C GLN A 172 -12.00 -2.54 -19.08
N PHE A 173 -11.06 -2.72 -18.16
CA PHE A 173 -9.64 -2.90 -18.49
C PHE A 173 -8.99 -4.19 -17.97
N LYS A 174 -9.61 -4.94 -17.05
CA LYS A 174 -9.02 -6.15 -16.43
C LYS A 174 -8.61 -7.24 -17.43
N ASP A 175 -9.29 -7.31 -18.57
CA ASP A 175 -9.05 -8.33 -19.61
C ASP A 175 -8.02 -7.86 -20.68
N ASN A 176 -7.56 -6.61 -20.61
CA ASN A 176 -6.63 -6.01 -21.58
C ASN A 176 -5.51 -5.20 -20.90
N ILE A 177 -5.06 -5.61 -19.71
CA ILE A 177 -4.09 -4.87 -18.89
C ILE A 177 -2.78 -4.64 -19.65
N ASP A 178 -2.31 -5.62 -20.41
CA ASP A 178 -1.05 -5.55 -21.17
C ASP A 178 -1.06 -4.50 -22.29
N SER A 179 -2.24 -3.99 -22.67
CA SER A 179 -2.39 -2.90 -23.64
C SER A 179 -2.35 -1.50 -23.02
N LEU A 180 -2.39 -1.42 -21.68
CA LEU A 180 -2.37 -0.15 -20.96
C LEU A 180 -0.95 0.44 -20.93
N PRO A 181 -0.81 1.78 -20.89
CA PRO A 181 0.46 2.41 -20.57
C PRO A 181 0.97 1.92 -19.22
N SER A 182 2.15 1.32 -19.19
CA SER A 182 2.77 0.82 -17.97
C SER A 182 4.09 1.50 -17.67
N ILE A 183 4.43 1.57 -16.38
CA ILE A 183 5.75 1.96 -15.91
C ILE A 183 6.23 0.96 -14.86
N GLU A 184 7.52 0.67 -14.90
CA GLU A 184 8.23 0.07 -13.79
C GLU A 184 8.84 1.17 -12.94
N HIS A 185 8.78 1.02 -11.63
CA HIS A 185 9.31 2.03 -10.71
C HIS A 185 9.73 1.41 -9.38
N THR A 186 10.39 2.22 -8.53
CA THR A 186 10.94 1.77 -7.24
C THR A 186 11.96 0.65 -7.45
N HIS A 187 12.97 0.91 -8.28
CA HIS A 187 14.02 -0.06 -8.69
C HIS A 187 13.46 -1.32 -9.37
N GLU A 188 12.49 -1.14 -10.27
CA GLU A 188 11.88 -2.22 -11.07
C GLU A 188 11.13 -3.28 -10.24
N PHE A 189 10.95 -3.08 -8.93
CA PHE A 189 10.25 -4.01 -8.05
C PHE A 189 8.75 -4.06 -8.27
N MET A 190 8.18 -3.11 -9.01
CA MET A 190 6.75 -3.08 -9.27
C MET A 190 6.41 -2.42 -10.59
N THR A 191 5.31 -2.90 -11.17
CA THR A 191 4.72 -2.38 -12.38
C THR A 191 3.39 -1.73 -12.07
N HIS A 192 3.16 -0.52 -12.58
CA HIS A 192 1.84 0.11 -12.64
C HIS A 192 1.35 0.17 -14.09
N ALA A 193 0.13 -0.25 -14.35
CA ALA A 193 -0.57 -0.12 -15.62
C ALA A 193 -1.76 0.84 -15.46
N PHE A 194 -1.68 2.00 -16.11
CA PHE A 194 -2.59 3.12 -15.89
C PHE A 194 -3.83 3.05 -16.78
N THR A 195 -4.99 3.33 -16.20
CA THR A 195 -6.20 3.54 -16.99
C THR A 195 -6.07 4.86 -17.79
N PRO A 196 -6.63 4.95 -19.02
CA PRO A 196 -6.50 6.14 -19.86
C PRO A 196 -7.01 7.44 -19.23
N ASP A 197 -7.92 7.35 -18.27
CA ASP A 197 -8.51 8.48 -17.57
C ASP A 197 -7.49 9.25 -16.72
N ALA A 198 -6.39 8.61 -16.29
CA ALA A 198 -5.30 9.28 -15.60
C ALA A 198 -4.65 10.39 -16.45
N PHE A 199 -4.68 10.23 -17.78
CA PHE A 199 -4.00 11.11 -18.75
C PHE A 199 -4.96 12.04 -19.52
N ARG A 200 -6.24 12.11 -19.12
CA ARG A 200 -7.25 12.91 -19.82
C ARG A 200 -7.89 13.90 -18.85
N SER A 201 -7.83 15.18 -19.21
CA SER A 201 -8.60 16.21 -18.51
C SER A 201 -10.06 16.16 -18.98
N PRO A 202 -11.07 16.20 -18.09
CA PRO A 202 -12.46 16.31 -18.51
C PRO A 202 -12.72 17.69 -19.14
N LYS A 203 -13.82 17.84 -19.89
CA LYS A 203 -14.21 19.14 -20.47
C LYS A 203 -14.71 20.13 -19.42
N VAL A 204 -15.35 19.61 -18.38
CA VAL A 204 -15.91 20.33 -17.23
C VAL A 204 -15.71 19.50 -15.97
N LEU A 205 -15.70 20.12 -14.80
CA LEU A 205 -15.53 19.43 -13.52
C LEU A 205 -16.48 20.00 -12.45
N ASN A 206 -17.33 19.17 -11.86
CA ASN A 206 -18.09 19.59 -10.68
C ASN A 206 -17.25 19.36 -9.41
N HIS A 207 -16.84 20.44 -8.74
CA HIS A 207 -16.06 20.39 -7.50
C HIS A 207 -16.77 19.66 -6.36
N GLU A 208 -18.10 19.68 -6.31
CA GLU A 208 -18.89 18.95 -5.30
C GLU A 208 -18.76 17.42 -5.43
N THR A 209 -18.32 16.93 -6.60
CA THR A 209 -18.21 15.50 -6.89
C THR A 209 -16.78 14.98 -6.92
N ILE A 210 -15.76 15.85 -6.78
CA ILE A 210 -14.35 15.44 -6.82
C ILE A 210 -14.08 14.28 -5.86
N GLY A 211 -14.56 14.40 -4.61
CA GLY A 211 -14.36 13.38 -3.59
C GLY A 211 -15.03 12.03 -3.86
N SER A 212 -15.92 11.98 -4.86
CA SER A 212 -16.61 10.76 -5.30
C SER A 212 -16.14 10.25 -6.66
N ARG A 213 -15.19 10.94 -7.32
CA ARG A 213 -14.62 10.48 -8.58
C ARG A 213 -13.89 9.16 -8.36
N GLN A 214 -14.16 8.23 -9.26
CA GLN A 214 -13.52 6.92 -9.28
C GLN A 214 -12.28 7.00 -10.17
N LEU A 215 -11.16 6.57 -9.63
CA LEU A 215 -9.89 6.48 -10.34
C LEU A 215 -9.31 5.08 -10.08
N GLY A 216 -8.47 4.60 -10.99
CA GLY A 216 -7.87 3.30 -10.81
C GLY A 216 -6.67 3.04 -11.71
N LEU A 217 -5.83 2.12 -11.26
CA LEU A 217 -4.75 1.52 -12.04
C LEU A 217 -4.57 0.06 -11.62
N PHE A 218 -3.90 -0.73 -12.44
CA PHE A 218 -3.47 -2.07 -12.08
C PHE A 218 -2.02 -2.03 -11.61
N ALA A 219 -1.68 -2.83 -10.62
CA ALA A 219 -0.32 -2.92 -10.12
C ALA A 219 0.05 -4.34 -9.71
N LYS A 220 1.35 -4.64 -9.76
CA LYS A 220 1.93 -5.88 -9.23
C LYS A 220 3.38 -5.67 -8.81
N ILE A 221 3.86 -6.57 -7.96
CA ILE A 221 5.28 -6.75 -7.64
C ILE A 221 5.96 -7.61 -8.71
N ASN A 222 7.13 -7.18 -9.16
CA ASN A 222 7.95 -7.85 -10.17
C ASN A 222 8.97 -8.76 -9.47
N GLU A 223 8.50 -9.87 -8.89
CA GLU A 223 9.37 -10.86 -8.26
C GLU A 223 8.82 -12.27 -8.53
N ASP A 224 9.71 -13.24 -8.78
CA ASP A 224 9.31 -14.64 -8.91
C ASP A 224 8.96 -15.23 -7.54
N PRO A 225 7.70 -15.66 -7.31
CA PRO A 225 7.31 -16.28 -6.05
C PRO A 225 8.06 -17.57 -5.73
N SER A 226 8.61 -18.25 -6.73
CA SER A 226 9.34 -19.52 -6.55
C SER A 226 10.63 -19.35 -5.75
N LEU A 227 11.22 -18.16 -5.75
CA LEU A 227 12.51 -17.86 -5.10
C LEU A 227 12.41 -17.62 -3.58
N ALA A 228 11.20 -17.37 -3.07
CA ALA A 228 10.99 -17.12 -1.63
C ALA A 228 11.17 -18.40 -0.79
N THR A 229 11.83 -18.30 0.36
CA THR A 229 11.97 -19.44 1.29
C THR A 229 10.77 -19.55 2.22
N ASP A 230 10.23 -18.40 2.66
CA ASP A 230 8.98 -18.30 3.40
C ASP A 230 7.88 -17.74 2.47
N LYS A 231 7.09 -18.65 1.87
CA LYS A 231 6.04 -18.28 0.91
C LYS A 231 4.96 -17.38 1.53
N ILE A 232 4.64 -17.58 2.81
CA ILE A 232 3.59 -16.82 3.49
C ILE A 232 4.09 -15.41 3.76
N LYS A 233 5.27 -15.24 4.38
CA LYS A 233 5.80 -13.90 4.63
C LYS A 233 6.08 -13.17 3.33
N SER A 234 6.65 -13.84 2.33
CA SER A 234 6.96 -13.24 1.04
C SER A 234 5.74 -12.62 0.35
N LYS A 235 4.58 -13.31 0.29
CA LYS A 235 3.36 -12.72 -0.31
C LYS A 235 2.89 -11.47 0.44
N TYR A 236 2.99 -11.47 1.77
CA TYR A 236 2.62 -10.32 2.59
C TYR A 236 3.63 -9.18 2.45
N THR A 237 4.93 -9.48 2.39
CA THR A 237 5.98 -8.49 2.11
C THR A 237 5.75 -7.81 0.77
N ALA A 238 5.40 -8.57 -0.28
CA ALA A 238 5.02 -8.00 -1.56
C ALA A 238 3.80 -7.06 -1.43
N ALA A 239 2.77 -7.47 -0.68
CA ALA A 239 1.58 -6.65 -0.46
C ALA A 239 1.84 -5.36 0.34
N LEU A 240 2.66 -5.45 1.39
CA LEU A 240 3.08 -4.32 2.24
C LEU A 240 3.97 -3.34 1.47
N TYR A 241 4.81 -3.85 0.58
CA TYR A 241 5.64 -3.02 -0.28
C TYR A 241 4.78 -2.28 -1.32
N LEU A 242 3.80 -2.97 -1.89
CA LEU A 242 2.85 -2.41 -2.84
C LEU A 242 1.86 -1.44 -2.20
N SER A 243 1.52 -1.60 -0.92
CA SER A 243 0.47 -0.81 -0.26
C SER A 243 0.79 0.68 -0.20
N ASP A 244 2.06 1.08 -0.07
CA ASP A 244 2.49 2.49 -0.08
C ASP A 244 2.76 3.02 -1.51
N SER A 245 2.49 2.22 -2.54
CA SER A 245 2.61 2.61 -3.94
C SER A 245 1.32 3.23 -4.47
N LEU A 246 0.72 4.14 -3.70
CA LEU A 246 -0.57 4.76 -4.00
C LEU A 246 -0.53 5.77 -5.15
N PHE A 247 0.55 5.77 -5.95
CA PHE A 247 0.83 6.70 -7.04
C PHE A 247 0.20 8.07 -6.82
N ILE A 248 0.61 8.75 -5.73
CA ILE A 248 -0.10 9.90 -5.14
C ILE A 248 -0.43 10.99 -6.18
N THR A 249 0.35 11.10 -7.26
CA THR A 249 0.08 11.93 -8.43
C THR A 249 -1.33 11.75 -9.04
N LEU A 250 -2.03 10.63 -8.82
CA LEU A 250 -3.43 10.45 -9.22
C LEU A 250 -4.39 11.46 -8.59
N VAL A 251 -4.01 12.11 -7.48
CA VAL A 251 -4.79 13.22 -6.91
C VAL A 251 -4.99 14.37 -7.93
N MET A 252 -4.06 14.53 -8.88
CA MET A 252 -4.18 15.51 -9.96
C MET A 252 -5.34 15.17 -10.89
N SER A 253 -5.44 13.89 -11.26
CA SER A 253 -6.55 13.38 -12.05
C SER A 253 -7.87 13.59 -11.33
N ALA A 254 -7.90 13.48 -9.99
CA ALA A 254 -9.09 13.73 -9.16
C ALA A 254 -9.58 15.18 -9.26
N VAL A 255 -8.67 16.15 -9.30
CA VAL A 255 -8.98 17.58 -9.53
C VAL A 255 -9.06 17.95 -11.02
N GLY A 256 -9.15 16.95 -11.91
CA GLY A 256 -9.42 17.15 -13.34
C GLY A 256 -8.22 17.55 -14.16
N VAL A 257 -7.00 17.41 -13.61
CA VAL A 257 -5.76 17.70 -14.33
C VAL A 257 -5.11 16.39 -14.74
N ALA A 258 -4.94 16.19 -16.05
CA ALA A 258 -4.21 15.05 -16.59
C ALA A 258 -2.78 14.97 -16.03
N ILE A 259 -2.31 13.75 -15.78
CA ILE A 259 -0.92 13.51 -15.39
C ILE A 259 -0.02 13.78 -16.60
N SER A 260 0.99 14.64 -16.41
CA SER A 260 2.06 14.90 -17.37
C SER A 260 3.38 15.15 -16.65
N GLU A 261 4.49 15.18 -17.39
CA GLU A 261 5.82 15.54 -16.84
C GLU A 261 5.84 16.91 -16.15
N GLU A 262 5.11 17.89 -16.68
CA GLU A 262 5.12 19.26 -16.16
C GLU A 262 4.26 19.41 -14.89
N GLU A 263 3.22 18.58 -14.79
CA GLU A 263 2.21 18.66 -13.75
C GLU A 263 2.54 17.73 -12.57
N LYS A 264 3.22 16.60 -12.78
CA LYS A 264 3.53 15.64 -11.71
C LYS A 264 4.57 16.10 -10.68
N ASN A 265 5.30 17.18 -10.97
CA ASN A 265 6.39 17.71 -10.15
C ASN A 265 5.85 18.72 -9.12
N PHE A 266 5.36 18.20 -8.00
CA PHE A 266 4.97 19.00 -6.84
C PHE A 266 5.38 18.30 -5.55
N PHE A 267 5.60 19.09 -4.51
CA PHE A 267 5.99 18.57 -3.21
C PHE A 267 4.86 17.74 -2.60
N ARG A 268 5.20 16.54 -2.17
CA ARG A 268 4.32 15.63 -1.44
C ARG A 268 5.11 14.72 -0.51
N VAL A 269 4.56 14.41 0.65
CA VAL A 269 5.13 13.45 1.60
C VAL A 269 4.03 12.75 2.37
N SER A 270 4.18 11.44 2.56
CA SER A 270 3.28 10.61 3.38
C SER A 270 3.36 11.03 4.85
N LEU A 271 2.21 11.14 5.52
CA LEU A 271 2.13 11.45 6.95
C LEU A 271 1.87 10.20 7.78
N ASP A 272 0.94 9.36 7.32
CA ASP A 272 0.58 8.09 7.93
C ASP A 272 0.38 6.99 6.88
N HIS A 273 0.13 5.78 7.35
CA HIS A 273 -0.24 4.65 6.51
C HIS A 273 -0.99 3.60 7.34
N ALA A 274 -2.20 3.24 6.92
CA ALA A 274 -2.98 2.18 7.55
C ALA A 274 -3.39 1.14 6.52
N VAL A 275 -3.18 -0.14 6.83
CA VAL A 275 -3.52 -1.28 5.95
C VAL A 275 -4.43 -2.23 6.71
N TYR A 276 -5.43 -2.77 6.02
CA TYR A 276 -6.30 -3.82 6.52
C TYR A 276 -6.36 -4.96 5.50
N PHE A 277 -5.87 -6.15 5.87
CA PHE A 277 -5.94 -7.36 5.06
C PHE A 277 -7.23 -8.12 5.37
N HIS A 278 -8.10 -8.24 4.38
CA HIS A 278 -9.43 -8.84 4.52
C HIS A 278 -9.44 -10.34 4.27
N ASP A 279 -8.49 -10.82 3.48
CA ASP A 279 -8.30 -12.23 3.15
C ASP A 279 -6.81 -12.48 2.89
N SER A 280 -6.33 -13.70 3.12
CA SER A 280 -4.92 -14.09 2.92
C SER A 280 -4.68 -14.82 1.58
N ASN A 281 -5.73 -15.18 0.85
CA ASN A 281 -5.67 -15.87 -0.44
C ASN A 281 -5.53 -14.87 -1.59
N PHE A 282 -4.38 -14.22 -1.62
CA PHE A 282 -3.96 -13.34 -2.71
C PHE A 282 -2.44 -13.28 -2.76
N ASP A 283 -1.93 -12.80 -3.88
CA ASP A 283 -0.51 -12.53 -4.06
C ASP A 283 -0.36 -11.20 -4.78
N ALA A 284 0.41 -10.27 -4.21
CA ALA A 284 0.64 -8.96 -4.81
C ALA A 284 1.60 -9.00 -6.00
N ARG A 285 2.14 -10.18 -6.35
CA ARG A 285 2.87 -10.42 -7.60
C ARG A 285 1.94 -10.72 -8.78
N ASP A 286 0.70 -11.12 -8.49
CA ASP A 286 -0.38 -11.11 -9.49
C ASP A 286 -0.90 -9.68 -9.68
N TRP A 287 -1.55 -9.43 -10.82
CA TRP A 287 -2.20 -8.14 -11.06
C TRP A 287 -3.32 -7.89 -10.05
N LEU A 288 -3.20 -6.77 -9.34
CA LEU A 288 -4.25 -6.21 -8.50
C LEU A 288 -4.75 -4.90 -9.11
N PHE A 289 -6.05 -4.66 -9.03
CA PHE A 289 -6.63 -3.35 -9.33
C PHE A 289 -6.70 -2.51 -8.07
N ILE A 290 -6.15 -1.31 -8.13
CA ILE A 290 -6.21 -0.33 -7.04
C ILE A 290 -7.30 0.70 -7.38
N ASP A 291 -8.39 0.69 -6.60
CA ASP A 291 -9.49 1.66 -6.67
C ASP A 291 -9.19 2.83 -5.73
N PHE A 292 -8.98 4.02 -6.29
CA PHE A 292 -8.64 5.24 -5.55
C PHE A 292 -9.86 6.11 -5.29
N LYS A 293 -9.92 6.66 -4.08
CA LYS A 293 -10.84 7.73 -3.70
C LYS A 293 -10.10 8.81 -2.92
N PHE A 294 -10.27 10.06 -3.32
CA PHE A 294 -9.70 11.23 -2.63
C PHE A 294 -10.82 12.03 -1.97
N PRO A 295 -11.38 11.57 -0.83
CA PRO A 295 -12.58 12.17 -0.24
C PRO A 295 -12.42 13.62 0.22
N SER A 296 -11.19 14.05 0.54
CA SER A 296 -10.93 15.38 1.05
C SER A 296 -9.52 15.84 0.67
N MET A 297 -9.42 17.11 0.30
CA MET A 297 -8.18 17.85 0.21
C MET A 297 -8.39 19.26 0.76
N GLY A 298 -7.51 19.70 1.65
CA GLY A 298 -7.56 21.02 2.26
C GLY A 298 -6.46 21.18 3.31
N ASN A 299 -6.10 22.42 3.62
CA ASN A 299 -4.99 22.74 4.54
C ASN A 299 -3.68 22.01 4.15
N ASP A 300 -3.39 22.01 2.84
CA ASP A 300 -2.23 21.36 2.21
C ASP A 300 -2.13 19.85 2.47
N ARG A 301 -3.23 19.19 2.84
CA ARG A 301 -3.29 17.74 3.00
C ARG A 301 -4.36 17.14 2.12
N ALA A 302 -4.13 15.92 1.68
CA ALA A 302 -5.13 15.13 1.00
C ALA A 302 -5.19 13.73 1.59
N LEU A 303 -6.41 13.26 1.81
CA LEU A 303 -6.70 11.90 2.25
C LEU A 303 -6.94 11.05 1.00
N VAL A 304 -6.32 9.88 0.95
CA VAL A 304 -6.58 8.85 -0.05
C VAL A 304 -7.05 7.57 0.63
N LEU A 305 -8.09 6.96 0.06
CA LEU A 305 -8.60 5.66 0.43
C LEU A 305 -8.46 4.75 -0.79
N CYS A 306 -7.85 3.58 -0.60
CA CYS A 306 -7.57 2.63 -1.66
C CYS A 306 -8.15 1.25 -1.33
N ASN A 307 -8.72 0.60 -2.32
CA ASN A 307 -9.15 -0.80 -2.23
C ASN A 307 -8.42 -1.61 -3.30
N PHE A 308 -7.84 -2.74 -2.90
CA PHE A 308 -7.06 -3.62 -3.77
C PHE A 308 -7.88 -4.86 -4.10
N TYR A 309 -8.09 -5.09 -5.40
CA TYR A 309 -8.89 -6.18 -5.90
C TYR A 309 -8.07 -7.15 -6.75
N THR A 310 -8.27 -8.44 -6.56
CA THR A 310 -7.80 -9.46 -7.51
C THR A 310 -8.60 -9.40 -8.82
N LEU A 311 -8.11 -10.01 -9.90
CA LEU A 311 -8.78 -9.99 -11.20
C LEU A 311 -10.15 -10.70 -11.24
N ASP A 312 -10.42 -11.57 -10.27
CA ASP A 312 -11.75 -12.16 -10.04
C ASP A 312 -12.69 -11.24 -9.24
N GLY A 313 -12.24 -10.04 -8.86
CA GLY A 313 -13.05 -9.00 -8.22
C GLY A 313 -13.15 -9.09 -6.70
N ARG A 314 -12.34 -9.93 -6.03
CA ARG A 314 -12.30 -9.99 -4.56
C ARG A 314 -11.48 -8.84 -3.97
N LEU A 315 -12.02 -8.16 -2.95
CA LEU A 315 -11.35 -7.14 -2.17
C LEU A 315 -10.42 -7.79 -1.14
N VAL A 316 -9.11 -7.70 -1.34
CA VAL A 316 -8.12 -8.45 -0.56
C VAL A 316 -7.46 -7.62 0.53
N PHE A 317 -7.24 -6.32 0.29
CA PHE A 317 -6.86 -5.38 1.33
C PHE A 317 -7.27 -3.94 0.99
N SER A 318 -7.35 -3.11 2.03
CA SER A 318 -7.62 -1.68 1.90
C SER A 318 -6.53 -0.86 2.57
N VAL A 319 -6.29 0.35 2.04
CA VAL A 319 -5.27 1.27 2.53
C VAL A 319 -5.86 2.66 2.72
N ASN A 320 -5.55 3.30 3.84
CA ASN A 320 -5.85 4.70 4.09
C ASN A 320 -4.56 5.46 4.37
N GLN A 321 -4.42 6.65 3.80
CA GLN A 321 -3.21 7.46 3.93
C GLN A 321 -3.52 8.94 3.73
N GLU A 322 -3.00 9.77 4.62
CA GLU A 322 -2.94 11.21 4.44
C GLU A 322 -1.53 11.61 3.98
N PHE A 323 -1.45 12.52 3.02
CA PHE A 323 -0.19 13.11 2.59
C PHE A 323 -0.27 14.63 2.63
N LEU A 324 0.82 15.25 3.08
CA LEU A 324 1.04 16.68 2.91
C LEU A 324 1.41 16.92 1.45
N CYS A 325 0.74 17.84 0.78
CA CYS A 325 1.03 18.24 -0.59
C CYS A 325 0.76 19.72 -0.85
N PHE A 326 1.64 20.34 -1.64
CA PHE A 326 1.47 21.72 -2.08
C PHE A 326 1.20 21.75 -3.57
N PHE A 327 -0.05 21.98 -3.95
CA PHE A 327 -0.40 22.05 -5.37
C PHE A 327 0.13 23.35 -5.99
N PRO A 328 0.81 23.27 -7.13
CA PRO A 328 1.20 24.46 -7.88
C PRO A 328 -0.05 25.25 -8.28
N LYS A 329 0.04 26.59 -8.25
CA LYS A 329 -1.07 27.48 -8.61
C LYS A 329 -1.72 27.11 -9.95
N LYS A 330 -0.91 26.75 -10.95
CA LYS A 330 -1.39 26.32 -12.28
C LYS A 330 -2.36 25.14 -12.25
N ILE A 331 -2.20 24.21 -11.31
CA ILE A 331 -3.08 23.04 -11.14
C ILE A 331 -4.43 23.48 -10.59
N ILE A 332 -4.40 24.35 -9.57
CA ILE A 332 -5.58 24.92 -8.95
C ILE A 332 -6.36 25.77 -9.95
N ASP A 333 -5.69 26.68 -10.66
CA ASP A 333 -6.30 27.54 -11.68
C ASP A 333 -6.99 26.71 -12.78
N LYS A 334 -6.34 25.62 -13.25
CA LYS A 334 -6.90 24.71 -14.26
C LYS A 334 -8.14 23.99 -13.73
N SER A 335 -8.10 23.48 -12.50
CA SER A 335 -9.26 22.86 -11.85
C SER A 335 -10.42 23.85 -11.69
N ASN A 336 -10.15 25.09 -11.27
CA ASN A 336 -11.15 26.15 -11.12
C ASN A 336 -11.78 26.51 -12.47
N SER A 337 -10.98 26.66 -13.53
CA SER A 337 -11.50 26.93 -14.87
C SER A 337 -12.41 25.82 -15.39
N LEU A 338 -12.12 24.55 -15.09
CA LEU A 338 -13.00 23.43 -15.43
C LEU A 338 -14.34 23.50 -14.67
N HIS A 339 -14.34 24.03 -13.45
CA HIS A 339 -15.54 24.22 -12.66
C HIS A 339 -16.39 25.40 -13.09
N GLU A 340 -15.77 26.53 -13.45
CA GLU A 340 -16.48 27.66 -14.05
C GLU A 340 -17.22 27.24 -15.32
N LYS A 341 -16.60 26.40 -16.16
CA LYS A 341 -17.26 25.83 -17.35
C LYS A 341 -18.43 24.90 -17.00
N TYR A 342 -18.31 24.14 -15.90
CA TYR A 342 -19.42 23.33 -15.40
C TYR A 342 -20.62 24.20 -15.01
N LEU A 343 -20.39 25.27 -14.24
CA LEU A 343 -21.44 26.21 -13.81
C LEU A 343 -22.10 26.92 -15.01
N ALA A 344 -21.31 27.37 -15.99
CA ALA A 344 -21.83 28.00 -17.21
C ALA A 344 -22.72 27.05 -18.03
N ALA A 345 -22.36 25.77 -18.10
CA ALA A 345 -23.15 24.75 -18.81
C ALA A 345 -24.49 24.47 -18.11
N GLN A 346 -24.53 24.45 -16.77
CA GLN A 346 -25.77 24.28 -16.00
C GLN A 346 -26.74 25.45 -16.23
N ASN A 347 -26.26 26.69 -16.11
CA ASN A 347 -27.08 27.89 -16.30
C ASN A 347 -27.68 27.99 -17.72
N SER A 348 -26.92 27.53 -18.73
CA SER A 348 -27.38 27.51 -20.12
C SER A 348 -28.50 26.48 -20.34
N GLN A 349 -28.45 25.33 -19.66
CA GLN A 349 -29.50 24.31 -19.71
C GLN A 349 -30.77 24.73 -18.98
N GLU A 350 -30.66 25.46 -17.87
CA GLU A 350 -31.81 26.02 -17.16
C GLU A 350 -32.51 27.12 -17.98
N SER A 351 -31.73 28.00 -18.61
CA SER A 351 -32.25 29.08 -19.45
C SER A 351 -32.94 28.57 -20.73
N ALA A 352 -32.57 27.38 -21.22
CA ALA A 352 -33.20 26.74 -22.39
C ALA A 352 -34.49 25.96 -22.07
N LYS A 353 -34.82 25.79 -20.77
CA LYS A 353 -36.04 25.12 -20.30
C LYS A 353 -37.17 26.10 -19.92
N LEU A 354 -36.85 27.39 -19.83
CA LEU A 354 -37.79 28.51 -19.67
C LEU A 354 -38.18 29.05 -21.06
#